data_AF-X1LTX8-F1
#
_entry.id   AF-X1LTX8-F1
#
_cell.length_a   1.000
_cell.length_b   1.000
_cell.length_c   1.000
_cell.angle_alpha   90.00
_cell.angle_beta   90.00
_cell.angle_gamma   90.00
#
_symmetry.space_group_name_H-M   'P 1'
#
loop_
_entity.id
_entity.type
_entity.pdbx_description
1 polymer ?
#
loop_
_entity_poly.entity_id
_entity_poly.type
_entity_poly.pdbx_seq_one_letter_code
_entity_poly.pdbx_strand_id
1 'polypeptide(L)' 'MLFGQALIRTKTNFQFRILYSHPIEKSTGLKCDQTIVLTGIKSSKDYPDKLRRIRYFDADNDMYLTFLINNF' A
#
# COMPACT_ATOMS: atom_id res chain seq x y z
N MET A 1 16.67 6.93 12.32
CA MET A 1 16.12 5.83 11.49
C MET A 1 14.76 5.46 12.05
N LEU A 2 13.68 6.12 11.60
CA LEU A 2 12.32 5.81 12.03
C LEU A 2 11.75 4.82 11.02
N PHE A 3 11.65 3.55 11.41
CA PHE A 3 10.90 2.54 10.66
C PHE A 3 9.40 2.83 10.82
N GLY A 4 8.88 3.74 10.00
CA GLY A 4 7.45 4.06 9.97
C GLY A 4 6.68 3.00 9.20
N GLN A 5 6.10 2.02 9.89
CA GLN A 5 4.95 1.28 9.36
C GLN A 5 3.74 2.23 9.39
N ALA A 6 3.44 2.87 8.26
CA ALA A 6 2.29 3.76 8.17
C ALA A 6 1.03 2.94 7.87
N LEU A 7 0.18 2.73 8.88
CA LEU A 7 -1.19 2.30 8.67
C LEU A 7 -1.98 3.50 8.16
N ILE A 8 -2.23 3.56 6.86
CA ILE A 8 -2.99 4.65 6.26
C ILE A 8 -4.37 4.13 5.93
N ARG A 9 -5.42 4.71 6.52
CA ARG A 9 -6.76 4.58 5.96
C ARG A 9 -6.75 5.34 4.64
N THR A 10 -6.60 4.61 3.53
CA THR A 10 -6.52 5.19 2.19
C THR A 10 -7.69 6.14 2.00
N LYS A 11 -7.43 7.46 1.90
CA LYS A 11 -8.45 8.43 1.48
C LYS A 11 -8.97 8.00 0.10
N THR A 12 -10.26 8.23 -0.16
CA THR A 12 -10.91 7.87 -1.44
C THR A 12 -10.16 8.43 -2.66
N ASN A 13 -9.37 9.51 -2.48
CA ASN A 13 -8.57 10.19 -3.50
C ASN A 13 -7.08 9.80 -3.49
N PHE A 14 -6.72 8.58 -3.08
CA PHE A 14 -5.34 8.11 -3.13
C PHE A 14 -4.90 7.85 -4.58
N GLN A 15 -4.01 8.69 -5.08
CA GLN A 15 -3.53 8.65 -6.46
C GLN A 15 -2.16 7.99 -6.54
N PHE A 16 -2.09 6.89 -7.29
CA PHE A 16 -0.88 6.12 -7.50
C PHE A 16 -0.89 5.45 -8.86
N ARG A 17 0.29 5.02 -9.30
CA ARG A 17 0.49 4.16 -10.46
C ARG A 17 1.15 2.86 -10.01
N ILE A 18 0.66 1.72 -10.51
CA ILE A 18 1.27 0.41 -10.28
C ILE A 18 2.45 0.24 -11.24
N LEU A 19 3.58 -0.21 -10.71
CA LEU A 19 4.77 -0.60 -11.48
C LEU A 19 4.82 -2.11 -11.65
N TYR A 20 4.63 -2.87 -10.57
CA TYR A 20 4.65 -4.33 -10.57
C TYR A 20 3.58 -4.89 -9.64
N SER A 21 3.02 -6.05 -9.99
CA SER A 21 2.20 -6.85 -9.08
C SER A 21 2.98 -8.09 -8.68
N HIS A 22 2.91 -8.43 -7.40
CA HIS A 22 3.54 -9.62 -6.84
C HIS A 22 2.50 -10.73 -6.69
N PRO A 23 2.89 -12.01 -6.89
CA PRO A 23 2.00 -13.13 -6.61
C PRO A 23 1.63 -13.15 -5.13
N ILE A 24 0.38 -13.50 -4.83
CA ILE A 24 -0.14 -13.56 -3.47
C ILE A 24 -0.84 -14.90 -3.22
N GLU A 25 -0.73 -15.38 -1.98
CA GLU A 25 -1.52 -16.51 -1.49
C GLU A 25 -2.85 -16.01 -0.92
N LYS A 26 -3.94 -16.15 -1.68
CA LYS A 26 -5.26 -15.59 -1.29
C LYS A 26 -5.87 -16.24 -0.04
N SER A 27 -5.42 -17.45 0.32
CA SER A 27 -5.79 -18.16 1.54
C SER A 27 -5.41 -17.41 2.81
N THR A 28 -4.39 -16.55 2.75
CA THR A 28 -3.86 -15.78 3.88
C THR A 28 -4.65 -14.51 4.19
N GLY A 29 -5.72 -14.19 3.45
CA GLY A 29 -6.42 -12.91 3.57
C GLY A 29 -5.77 -11.76 2.77
N LEU A 30 -4.56 -11.96 2.23
CA LEU A 30 -3.95 -11.04 1.27
C LEU A 30 -4.81 -10.88 0.02
N LYS A 31 -5.03 -9.62 -0.39
CA LYS A 31 -5.85 -9.23 -1.56
C LYS A 31 -5.03 -8.58 -2.65
N CYS A 32 -3.98 -7.86 -2.31
CA CYS A 32 -3.01 -7.38 -3.30
C CYS A 32 -1.64 -7.16 -2.67
N ASP A 33 -0.61 -7.30 -3.50
CA ASP A 33 0.75 -6.90 -3.20
C ASP A 33 1.35 -6.28 -4.47
N GLN A 34 1.69 -4.99 -4.39
CA GLN A 34 2.05 -4.18 -5.55
C GLN A 34 3.17 -3.21 -5.22
N THR A 35 4.11 -3.06 -6.13
CA THR A 35 5.03 -1.93 -6.12
C THR A 35 4.37 -0.77 -6.87
N ILE A 36 4.25 0.38 -6.20
CA ILE A 36 3.57 1.58 -6.70
C ILE A 36 4.48 2.81 -6.62
N VAL A 37 4.11 3.86 -7.34
CA VAL A 37 4.60 5.23 -7.14
C VAL A 37 3.42 6.17 -6.93
N LEU A 38 3.57 7.16 -6.05
CA LEU A 38 2.49 8.12 -5.79
C LEU A 38 2.42 9.14 -6.95
N THR A 39 1.21 9.49 -7.37
CA THR A 39 0.97 10.43 -8.48
C THR A 39 0.22 11.69 -8.06
N GLY A 40 -0.18 11.79 -6.79
CA GLY A 40 -0.82 13.00 -6.25
C GLY A 40 0.14 14.18 -6.15
N ILE A 41 -0.34 15.40 -6.42
CA ILE A 41 0.45 16.65 -6.56
C ILE A 41 1.47 16.88 -5.43
N LYS A 42 1.05 16.63 -4.18
CA LYS A 42 1.91 16.78 -2.99
C LYS A 42 2.62 15.47 -2.64
N SER A 43 1.90 14.37 -2.66
CA SER A 43 2.42 13.08 -2.19
C SER A 43 3.52 12.52 -3.08
N SER A 44 3.52 12.80 -4.39
CA SER A 44 4.60 12.43 -5.30
C SER A 44 5.90 13.21 -5.06
N LYS A 45 5.79 14.41 -4.46
CA LYS A 45 6.96 15.21 -4.07
C LYS A 45 7.50 14.79 -2.71
N ASP A 46 6.60 14.54 -1.76
CA ASP A 46 6.96 14.13 -0.40
C ASP A 46 7.49 12.68 -0.35
N TYR A 47 6.99 11.81 -1.24
CA TYR A 47 7.40 10.41 -1.40
C TYR A 47 7.62 10.08 -2.88
N PRO A 48 8.75 10.53 -3.47
CA PRO A 48 9.05 10.33 -4.89
C PRO A 48 9.46 8.89 -5.22
N ASP A 49 9.92 8.15 -4.21
CA ASP A 49 10.39 6.79 -4.36
C ASP A 49 9.24 5.78 -4.51
N LYS A 50 9.62 4.57 -4.92
CA LYS A 50 8.69 3.44 -4.99
C LYS A 50 8.20 3.10 -3.58
N LEU A 51 6.96 2.66 -3.47
CA LEU A 51 6.36 2.13 -2.26
C LEU A 51 5.79 0.74 -2.53
N ARG A 52 5.77 -0.13 -1.53
CA ARG A 52 5.02 -1.39 -1.58
C ARG A 52 3.65 -1.18 -0.96
N ARG A 53 2.61 -1.46 -1.73
CA ARG A 53 1.20 -1.43 -1.32
C ARG A 53 0.70 -2.84 -1.11
N ILE A 54 0.25 -3.14 0.10
CA ILE A 54 -0.37 -4.41 0.45
C ILE A 54 -1.81 -4.15 0.88
N ARG A 55 -2.77 -4.92 0.36
CA ARG A 55 -4.16 -4.92 0.84
C ARG A 55 -4.46 -6.25 1.49
N TYR A 56 -5.02 -6.20 2.67
CA TYR A 56 -5.38 -7.35 3.49
C TYR A 56 -6.86 -7.26 3.86
N PHE A 57 -7.54 -8.39 3.92
CA PHE A 57 -8.86 -8.49 4.49
C PHE A 57 -8.74 -9.10 5.88
N ASP A 58 -9.05 -8.28 6.87
CA ASP A 58 -9.13 -8.68 8.27
C ASP A 58 -10.51 -9.28 8.52
N ALA A 59 -10.57 -10.61 8.58
CA ALA A 59 -11.81 -11.35 8.77
C ALA A 59 -12.38 -11.18 10.18
N ASP A 60 -11.53 -10.92 11.18
CA ASP A 60 -11.97 -10.77 12.57
C ASP A 60 -12.73 -9.46 12.76
N ASN A 61 -12.33 -8.41 12.02
CA ASN A 61 -12.93 -7.08 12.08
C ASN A 61 -13.79 -6.72 10.85
N ASP A 62 -14.02 -7.69 9.95
CA ASP A 62 -14.73 -7.55 8.67
C ASP A 62 -14.34 -6.28 7.88
N MET A 63 -13.04 -6.04 7.72
CA MET A 63 -12.55 -4.81 7.09
C MET A 63 -11.32 -4.99 6.21
N TYR A 64 -11.16 -4.08 5.25
CA TYR A 64 -9.99 -4.02 4.39
C TYR A 64 -8.95 -3.05 4.94
N LEU A 65 -7.75 -3.57 5.17
CA LEU A 65 -6.57 -2.80 5.54
C LEU A 65 -5.69 -2.58 4.32
N THR A 66 -5.11 -1.39 4.20
CA THR A 66 -4.10 -1.07 3.17
C THR A 66 -2.85 -0.58 3.87
N PHE A 67 -1.73 -1.19 3.54
CA PHE A 67 -0.42 -0.87 4.06
C PHE A 67 0.44 -0.29 2.94
N LEU A 68 1.14 0.82 3.23
CA LEU A 68 2.18 1.36 2.37
C LEU A 68 3.51 1.26 3.11
N ILE A 69 4.47 0.59 2.49
CA ILE A 69 5.79 0.30 3.07
C ILE A 69 6.85 0.93 2.17
N ASN A 70 7.75 1.70 2.76
CA ASN A 70 8.88 2.34 2.08
C ASN A 70 10.19 1.55 2.30
N ASN A 71 10.12 0.22 2.33
CA ASN A 71 11.28 -0.63 2.58
C ASN A 71 11.38 -1.63 1.42
N PHE A 72 12.40 -1.45 0.59
CA PHE A 72 12.78 -2.35 -0.50
C PHE A 72 14.09 -3.02 -0.15
#